data_AF-A0A250J365-F1
#
_entry.id   AF-A0A250J365-F1
#
_cell.length_a   1.000
_cell.length_b   1.000
_cell.length_c   1.000
_cell.angle_alpha   90.00
_cell.angle_beta   90.00
_cell.angle_gamma   90.00
#
_symmetry.space_group_name_H-M   'P 1'
#
loop_
_entity.id
_entity.type
_entity.pdbx_description
1 polymer ?
#
loop_
_entity_poly.entity_id
_entity_poly.type
_entity_poly.pdbx_seq_one_letter_code
_entity_poly.pdbx_strand_id
1 'polypeptide(L)'
;MKKALLSAAVIALSVGTAGQAVAAPMSPSARNVSQYFSATVQDAFILLGDTDDTKLVYYVPRRGGVAVQSPSSTSPIPRFQASAYYPSFGFFAGEELTNLGGSLSTTSDLGALNLLQSEATAKGLRIAPAPATKAQTKFLLSGYAPPNGRVEVKCEKETLQITNPTTGETRTITVPKCFTHQDPTQPYDLDTNVMYKFNSLPALNGSVVAQDISFQATTLPGWTNQLRTFLATGAQWDNVLSAKIDWEIKTSELTRQARFHINWKSLFEQASAFAAFHLSSCVDIEVRAFFQRLVQCSAENECGIRIEYLQSNGTWGPTAPNDANFINVVNAVQKRLQDELFNEVRKYTTPVNGQVSTQTSSIFTLRANYEKLILEKNEVVYVQYNPGPTDFQAPTALNVSCLLGGFEQGRVTWNMNDPGCRALVGQ
;
A
#
# COMPACT_ATOMS: atom_id res chain seq x y z
N MET A 1 19.72 -48.26 16.75
CA MET A 1 18.44 -47.67 16.31
C MET A 1 18.73 -46.27 15.75
N LYS A 2 18.28 -46.02 14.52
CA LYS A 2 18.71 -44.90 13.65
C LYS A 2 18.17 -43.56 14.17
N LYS A 3 19.06 -42.59 14.42
CA LYS A 3 18.72 -41.17 14.64
C LYS A 3 18.59 -40.51 13.26
N ALA A 4 17.40 -40.06 12.90
CA ALA A 4 17.18 -39.22 11.73
C ALA A 4 17.37 -37.75 12.12
N LEU A 5 18.46 -37.16 11.62
CA LEU A 5 18.69 -35.72 11.58
C LEU A 5 17.92 -35.15 10.39
N LEU A 6 16.86 -34.38 10.63
CA LEU A 6 16.22 -33.56 9.60
C LEU A 6 16.83 -32.15 9.66
N SER A 7 17.74 -31.89 8.73
CA SER A 7 18.29 -30.57 8.47
C SER A 7 17.29 -29.78 7.62
N ALA A 8 16.87 -28.61 8.11
CA ALA A 8 16.06 -27.67 7.33
C ALA A 8 16.95 -27.04 6.24
N ALA A 9 16.74 -27.45 4.99
CA ALA A 9 17.39 -26.86 3.83
C ALA A 9 16.67 -25.56 3.43
N VAL A 10 17.42 -24.47 3.42
CA VAL A 10 17.06 -23.18 2.84
C VAL A 10 16.99 -23.35 1.32
N ILE A 11 15.79 -23.27 0.75
CA ILE A 11 15.63 -23.21 -0.71
C ILE A 11 15.69 -21.75 -1.13
N ALA A 12 16.89 -21.31 -1.49
CA ALA A 12 17.09 -20.15 -2.34
C ALA A 12 16.89 -20.59 -3.79
N LEU A 13 15.75 -20.26 -4.39
CA LEU A 13 15.50 -20.49 -5.82
C LEU A 13 15.86 -19.22 -6.59
N SER A 14 16.93 -19.38 -7.37
CA SER A 14 17.47 -18.45 -8.35
C SER A 14 16.45 -18.03 -9.39
N VAL A 15 16.38 -16.71 -9.60
CA VAL A 15 15.65 -16.01 -10.66
C VAL A 15 16.33 -16.29 -12.01
N GLY A 16 15.64 -16.99 -12.90
CA GLY A 16 16.04 -17.22 -14.29
C GLY A 16 14.97 -16.66 -15.23
N THR A 17 15.36 -15.71 -16.06
CA THR A 17 14.52 -14.94 -16.99
C THR A 17 14.05 -15.76 -18.19
N ALA A 18 12.73 -15.93 -18.33
CA ALA A 18 12.01 -16.08 -19.59
C ALA A 18 10.60 -15.52 -19.38
N GLY A 19 10.10 -14.71 -20.32
CA GLY A 19 8.89 -13.88 -20.20
C GLY A 19 7.57 -14.59 -19.89
N GLN A 20 7.43 -15.07 -18.66
CA GLN A 20 6.15 -15.41 -18.03
C GLN A 20 5.62 -14.15 -17.36
N ALA A 21 4.32 -13.88 -17.52
CA ALA A 21 3.63 -12.94 -16.64
C ALA A 21 3.98 -13.32 -15.20
N VAL A 22 4.62 -12.39 -14.48
CA VAL A 22 5.09 -12.65 -13.13
C VAL A 22 3.85 -12.65 -12.26
N ALA A 23 3.48 -13.82 -11.75
CA ALA A 23 2.44 -14.00 -10.73
C ALA A 23 2.49 -12.85 -9.72
N ALA A 24 1.41 -12.08 -9.62
CA ALA A 24 1.34 -10.85 -8.86
C ALA A 24 0.03 -10.79 -8.05
N PRO A 25 0.02 -10.06 -6.93
CA PRO A 25 -1.23 -9.79 -6.22
C PRO A 25 -2.25 -9.13 -7.14
N MET A 26 -3.52 -9.46 -6.97
CA MET A 26 -4.64 -8.82 -7.64
C MET A 26 -5.38 -7.89 -6.70
N SER A 27 -5.92 -6.81 -7.24
CA SER A 27 -6.78 -5.91 -6.47
C SER A 27 -8.03 -6.65 -5.97
N PRO A 28 -8.52 -6.38 -4.73
CA PRO A 28 -9.77 -6.96 -4.24
C PRO A 28 -10.98 -6.67 -5.13
N SER A 29 -10.99 -5.55 -5.86
CA SER A 29 -12.04 -5.20 -6.83
C SER A 29 -12.05 -6.11 -8.06
N ALA A 30 -10.88 -6.61 -8.45
CA ALA A 30 -10.74 -7.54 -9.57
C ALA A 30 -11.13 -8.97 -9.15
N ARG A 31 -10.69 -9.38 -7.95
CA ARG A 31 -10.97 -10.70 -7.41
C ARG A 31 -11.06 -10.65 -5.89
N ASN A 32 -12.29 -10.68 -5.38
CA ASN A 32 -12.53 -10.72 -3.95
C ASN A 32 -12.34 -12.14 -3.42
N VAL A 33 -11.14 -12.45 -2.91
CA VAL A 33 -10.85 -13.72 -2.23
C VAL A 33 -11.27 -13.70 -0.75
N SER A 34 -11.42 -12.52 -0.14
CA SER A 34 -11.75 -12.36 1.27
C SER A 34 -13.11 -12.98 1.63
N GLN A 35 -14.07 -12.99 0.70
CA GLN A 35 -15.39 -13.60 0.89
C GLN A 35 -15.35 -15.09 1.25
N TYR A 36 -14.24 -15.78 0.96
CA TYR A 36 -14.09 -17.20 1.26
C TYR A 36 -13.64 -17.46 2.70
N PHE A 37 -13.20 -16.45 3.44
CA PHE A 37 -12.61 -16.58 4.78
C PHE A 37 -13.56 -16.06 5.86
N SER A 38 -13.36 -16.49 7.10
CA SER A 38 -14.17 -16.04 8.23
C SER A 38 -14.02 -14.54 8.51
N ALA A 39 -14.99 -13.97 9.20
CA ALA A 39 -14.93 -12.57 9.63
C ALA A 39 -13.68 -12.27 10.47
N THR A 40 -13.25 -13.21 11.31
CA THR A 40 -12.02 -13.08 12.12
C THR A 40 -10.78 -12.94 11.24
N VAL A 41 -10.66 -13.75 10.19
CA VAL A 41 -9.55 -13.63 9.23
C VAL A 41 -9.62 -12.31 8.45
N GLN A 42 -10.81 -11.87 8.04
CA GLN A 42 -10.99 -10.60 7.32
C GLN A 42 -10.67 -9.37 8.19
N ASP A 43 -10.91 -9.48 9.50
CA ASP A 43 -10.59 -8.44 10.50
C ASP A 43 -9.10 -8.39 10.84
N ALA A 44 -8.39 -9.52 10.72
CA ALA A 44 -6.96 -9.62 10.96
C ALA A 44 -6.11 -9.33 9.70
N PHE A 45 -6.61 -9.65 8.50
CA PHE A 45 -5.84 -9.57 7.26
C PHE A 45 -6.60 -8.89 6.12
N ILE A 46 -5.87 -8.22 5.24
CA ILE A 46 -6.30 -7.94 3.88
C ILE A 46 -5.82 -9.09 2.99
N LEU A 47 -6.72 -9.67 2.20
CA LEU A 47 -6.41 -10.80 1.33
C LEU A 47 -6.51 -10.40 -0.15
N LEU A 48 -5.50 -10.77 -0.93
CA LEU A 48 -5.38 -10.48 -2.35
C LEU A 48 -5.23 -11.81 -3.11
N GLY A 49 -5.97 -11.98 -4.21
CA GLY A 49 -5.76 -13.15 -5.07
C GLY A 49 -4.46 -13.04 -5.88
N ASP A 50 -4.01 -14.13 -6.49
CA ASP A 50 -2.94 -14.10 -7.48
C ASP A 50 -3.49 -14.04 -8.92
N THR A 51 -2.74 -13.42 -9.83
CA THR A 51 -3.07 -13.26 -11.25
C THR A 51 -3.15 -14.57 -12.02
N ASP A 52 -2.28 -15.53 -11.69
CA ASP A 52 -2.06 -16.74 -12.49
C ASP A 52 -2.42 -18.00 -11.71
N ASP A 53 -2.13 -18.04 -10.41
CA ASP A 53 -2.48 -19.16 -9.54
C ASP A 53 -3.78 -18.91 -8.76
N THR A 54 -4.87 -19.54 -9.21
CA THR A 54 -6.15 -19.42 -8.52
C THR A 54 -6.17 -19.98 -7.10
N LYS A 55 -5.17 -20.77 -6.71
CA LYS A 55 -5.02 -21.32 -5.36
C LYS A 55 -4.08 -20.52 -4.48
N LEU A 56 -3.43 -19.47 -4.96
CA LEU A 56 -2.57 -18.61 -4.14
C LEU A 56 -3.33 -17.36 -3.66
N VAL A 57 -3.19 -17.06 -2.37
CA VAL A 57 -3.73 -15.86 -1.73
C VAL A 57 -2.59 -15.13 -1.02
N TYR A 58 -2.38 -13.87 -1.36
CA TYR A 58 -1.49 -13.00 -0.60
C TYR A 58 -2.21 -12.41 0.59
N TYR A 59 -1.52 -12.29 1.73
CA TYR A 59 -2.05 -11.63 2.92
C TYR A 59 -1.24 -10.39 3.29
N VAL A 60 -1.93 -9.41 3.88
CA VAL A 60 -1.35 -8.26 4.56
C VAL A 60 -1.94 -8.18 5.96
N PRO A 61 -1.13 -8.33 7.03
CA PRO A 61 -1.62 -8.19 8.40
C PRO A 61 -2.11 -6.77 8.65
N ARG A 62 -3.29 -6.61 9.27
CA ARG A 62 -3.80 -5.31 9.71
C ARG A 62 -3.19 -4.89 11.04
N ARG A 63 -2.82 -5.87 11.86
CA ARG A 63 -2.26 -5.73 13.20
C ARG A 63 -1.02 -6.60 13.34
N GLY A 64 -0.08 -6.12 14.14
CA GLY A 64 1.07 -6.85 14.63
C GLY A 64 1.50 -6.26 15.97
N GLY A 65 2.63 -6.72 16.49
CA GLY A 65 3.03 -6.42 17.86
C GLY A 65 4.38 -7.02 18.19
N VAL A 66 4.65 -7.38 19.44
CA VAL A 66 5.99 -7.82 19.85
C VAL A 66 6.36 -9.14 19.18
N ALA A 67 7.52 -9.21 18.55
CA ALA A 67 8.00 -10.43 17.93
C ALA A 67 8.25 -11.51 19.00
N VAL A 68 7.91 -12.76 18.68
CA VAL A 68 8.00 -13.89 19.63
C VAL A 68 9.03 -14.92 19.17
N GLN A 69 9.79 -15.44 20.13
CA GLN A 69 10.68 -16.58 19.96
C GLN A 69 10.08 -17.81 20.64
N SER A 70 10.24 -18.97 20.01
CA SER A 70 9.72 -20.26 20.50
C SER A 70 8.23 -20.21 20.87
N PRO A 71 7.34 -19.78 19.94
CA PRO A 71 5.93 -19.54 20.25
C PRO A 71 5.17 -20.80 20.69
N SER A 72 5.65 -22.00 20.36
CA SER A 72 5.06 -23.27 20.77
C SER A 72 5.48 -23.75 22.16
N SER A 73 6.34 -23.01 22.87
CA SER A 73 6.74 -23.38 24.23
C SER A 73 5.69 -22.93 25.25
N THR A 74 5.63 -23.57 26.42
CA THR A 74 4.77 -23.13 27.53
C THR A 74 5.20 -21.78 28.13
N SER A 75 6.33 -21.24 27.70
CA SER A 75 6.84 -19.93 28.12
C SER A 75 7.51 -19.24 26.92
N PRO A 76 6.69 -18.70 25.98
CA PRO A 76 7.20 -18.00 24.82
C PRO A 76 8.09 -16.83 25.24
N ILE A 77 9.06 -16.50 24.41
CA ILE A 77 10.06 -15.48 24.73
C ILE A 77 9.77 -14.23 23.89
N PRO A 78 9.40 -13.08 24.50
CA PRO A 78 9.24 -11.85 23.75
C PRO A 78 10.60 -11.28 23.31
N ARG A 79 10.70 -10.80 22.08
CA ARG A 79 11.82 -9.98 21.59
C ARG A 79 11.61 -8.53 22.02
N PHE A 80 11.48 -8.32 23.32
CA PHE A 80 11.33 -7.03 23.94
C PHE A 80 11.95 -7.10 25.33
N GLN A 81 12.64 -6.03 25.73
CA GLN A 81 13.17 -5.88 27.08
C GLN A 81 13.00 -4.43 27.54
N ALA A 82 12.81 -4.26 28.85
CA ALA A 82 12.77 -2.97 29.51
C ALA A 82 13.53 -3.05 30.83
N SER A 83 14.30 -2.01 31.13
CA SER A 83 15.14 -1.93 32.33
C SER A 83 15.32 -0.48 32.77
N ALA A 84 15.33 -0.24 34.08
CA ALA A 84 15.70 1.05 34.63
C ALA A 84 17.22 1.28 34.52
N TYR A 85 17.61 2.54 34.36
CA TYR A 85 18.99 2.95 34.22
C TYR A 85 19.18 4.35 34.84
N TYR A 86 20.26 4.53 35.59
CA TYR A 86 20.64 5.81 36.20
C TYR A 86 21.94 6.29 35.56
N PRO A 87 21.90 7.26 34.63
CA PRO A 87 23.11 7.79 34.02
C PRO A 87 23.99 8.49 35.06
N SER A 88 25.29 8.28 34.99
CA SER A 88 26.28 8.95 35.84
C SER A 88 26.70 10.33 35.31
N PHE A 89 26.36 10.67 34.07
CA PHE A 89 26.68 11.93 33.41
C PHE A 89 25.58 12.37 32.44
N GLY A 90 25.61 13.64 32.01
CA GLY A 90 24.62 14.23 31.12
C GLY A 90 23.56 15.05 31.85
N PHE A 91 22.56 15.55 31.11
CA PHE A 91 21.54 16.46 31.66
C PHE A 91 20.71 15.82 32.79
N PHE A 92 20.38 14.53 32.64
CA PHE A 92 19.58 13.75 33.58
C PHE A 92 20.42 12.88 34.52
N ALA A 93 21.68 13.25 34.79
CA ALA A 93 22.57 12.47 35.65
C ALA A 93 21.97 12.25 37.05
N GLY A 94 21.93 11.00 37.50
CA GLY A 94 21.35 10.59 38.78
C GLY A 94 19.84 10.39 38.77
N GLU A 95 19.14 10.71 37.68
CA GLU A 95 17.69 10.48 37.55
C GLU A 95 17.39 9.10 36.96
N GLU A 96 16.25 8.51 37.30
CA GLU A 96 15.85 7.20 36.76
C GLU A 96 15.29 7.36 35.34
N LEU A 97 15.97 6.75 34.36
CA LEU A 97 15.49 6.59 32.99
C LEU A 97 15.10 5.13 32.74
N THR A 98 14.30 4.86 31.71
CA THR A 98 14.04 3.49 31.26
C THR A 98 14.64 3.25 29.89
N ASN A 99 15.50 2.25 29.77
CA ASN A 99 15.92 1.69 28.48
C ASN A 99 14.95 0.59 28.08
N LEU A 100 14.40 0.70 26.86
CA LEU A 100 13.50 -0.28 26.28
C LEU A 100 13.85 -0.54 24.83
N GLY A 101 13.63 -1.75 24.36
CA GLY A 101 13.98 -2.10 22.99
C GLY A 101 13.64 -3.52 22.64
N GLY A 102 13.64 -3.79 21.35
CA GLY A 102 13.19 -5.07 20.84
C GLY A 102 12.85 -5.02 19.36
N SER A 103 11.96 -5.91 18.95
CA SER A 103 11.42 -5.96 17.60
C SER A 103 9.91 -6.10 17.65
N LEU A 104 9.23 -5.26 16.87
CA LEU A 104 7.83 -5.48 16.50
C LEU A 104 7.80 -6.38 15.26
N SER A 105 6.84 -7.27 15.14
CA SER A 105 6.62 -8.12 13.97
C SER A 105 5.23 -7.86 13.42
N THR A 106 5.12 -7.73 12.11
CA THR A 106 3.82 -7.60 11.43
C THR A 106 3.01 -8.90 11.48
N THR A 107 3.66 -10.03 11.77
CA THR A 107 3.04 -11.35 11.86
C THR A 107 3.09 -11.91 13.29
N SER A 108 3.14 -11.04 14.31
CA SER A 108 3.19 -11.51 15.70
C SER A 108 1.90 -12.16 16.19
N ASP A 109 0.76 -11.89 15.55
CA ASP A 109 -0.52 -12.56 15.82
C ASP A 109 -0.55 -13.94 15.14
N LEU A 110 0.12 -14.88 15.79
CA LEU A 110 0.27 -16.25 15.32
C LEU A 110 -1.05 -17.02 15.36
N GLY A 111 -1.94 -16.70 16.28
CA GLY A 111 -3.28 -17.28 16.32
C GLY A 111 -4.08 -16.95 15.07
N ALA A 112 -4.12 -15.67 14.69
CA ALA A 112 -4.78 -15.25 13.46
C ALA A 112 -4.10 -15.85 12.21
N LEU A 113 -2.76 -15.90 12.19
CA LEU A 113 -2.03 -16.48 11.06
C LEU A 113 -2.28 -17.99 10.91
N ASN A 114 -2.34 -18.73 12.02
CA ASN A 114 -2.67 -20.16 12.03
C ASN A 114 -4.11 -20.38 11.57
N LEU A 115 -5.06 -19.53 12.00
CA LEU A 115 -6.43 -19.58 11.53
C LEU A 115 -6.50 -19.35 10.01
N LEU A 116 -5.86 -18.31 9.49
CA LEU A 116 -5.76 -18.04 8.05
C LEU A 116 -5.19 -19.24 7.29
N GLN A 117 -4.10 -19.84 7.78
CA GLN A 117 -3.48 -21.03 7.18
C GLN A 117 -4.44 -22.23 7.16
N SER A 118 -5.12 -22.49 8.28
CA SER A 118 -6.07 -23.61 8.40
C SER A 118 -7.28 -23.45 7.47
N GLU A 119 -7.88 -22.26 7.42
CA GLU A 119 -9.01 -21.96 6.55
C GLU A 119 -8.63 -22.02 5.07
N ALA A 120 -7.44 -21.50 4.72
CA ALA A 120 -6.89 -21.61 3.37
C ALA A 120 -6.71 -23.07 2.97
N THR A 121 -6.07 -23.87 3.84
CA THR A 121 -5.81 -25.30 3.58
C THR A 121 -7.10 -26.08 3.40
N ALA A 122 -8.11 -25.84 4.23
CA ALA A 122 -9.43 -26.48 4.13
C ALA A 122 -10.13 -26.18 2.79
N LYS A 123 -9.78 -25.07 2.14
CA LYS A 123 -10.31 -24.63 0.83
C LYS A 123 -9.37 -24.98 -0.33
N GLY A 124 -8.28 -25.70 -0.07
CA GLY A 124 -7.27 -26.04 -1.07
C GLY A 124 -6.46 -24.83 -1.56
N LEU A 125 -6.40 -23.76 -0.76
CA LEU A 125 -5.64 -22.55 -1.02
C LEU A 125 -4.28 -22.58 -0.30
N ARG A 126 -3.32 -21.85 -0.84
CA ARG A 126 -2.00 -21.55 -0.28
C ARG A 126 -1.94 -20.06 0.05
N ILE A 127 -1.22 -19.72 1.11
CA ILE A 127 -1.03 -18.32 1.51
C ILE A 127 0.43 -17.90 1.39
N ALA A 128 0.66 -16.64 1.04
CA ALA A 128 1.98 -16.01 1.05
C ALA A 128 1.86 -14.55 1.53
N PRO A 129 2.89 -13.97 2.18
CA PRO A 129 2.86 -12.53 2.47
C PRO A 129 2.91 -11.74 1.15
N ALA A 130 2.14 -10.66 1.05
CA ALA A 130 2.15 -9.82 -0.14
C ALA A 130 3.53 -9.17 -0.39
N PRO A 131 4.02 -9.12 -1.64
CA PRO A 131 5.20 -8.34 -2.01
C PRO A 131 4.86 -6.84 -1.95
N ALA A 132 5.62 -6.08 -1.17
CA ALA A 132 5.50 -4.63 -1.05
C ALA A 132 6.61 -3.94 -1.84
N THR A 133 6.23 -3.02 -2.72
CA THR A 133 7.18 -2.20 -3.48
C THR A 133 7.76 -1.08 -2.63
N LYS A 134 6.92 -0.44 -1.81
CA LYS A 134 7.35 0.55 -0.82
C LYS A 134 6.71 0.27 0.53
N ALA A 135 7.39 0.69 1.58
CA ALA A 135 6.95 0.63 2.95
C ALA A 135 7.29 1.94 3.66
N GLN A 136 6.29 2.60 4.23
CA GLN A 136 6.50 3.79 5.05
C GLN A 136 6.15 3.48 6.50
N THR A 137 7.17 3.35 7.36
CA THR A 137 6.99 3.17 8.80
C THR A 137 6.95 4.52 9.51
N LYS A 138 5.92 4.72 10.34
CA LYS A 138 5.76 5.88 11.23
C LYS A 138 5.62 5.39 12.66
N PHE A 139 6.46 5.88 13.55
CA PHE A 139 6.31 5.66 14.98
C PHE A 139 5.53 6.82 15.61
N LEU A 140 4.77 6.53 16.66
CA LEU A 140 4.04 7.49 17.48
C LEU A 140 4.49 7.29 18.93
N LEU A 141 5.11 8.32 19.49
CA LEU A 141 5.75 8.34 20.81
C LEU A 141 4.97 9.33 21.69
N SER A 142 3.90 8.86 22.36
CA SER A 142 2.98 9.73 23.12
C SER A 142 2.49 10.95 22.35
N GLY A 143 2.04 10.72 21.11
CA GLY A 143 1.54 11.76 20.21
C GLY A 143 2.61 12.45 19.35
N TYR A 144 3.90 12.29 19.66
CA TYR A 144 4.99 12.80 18.83
C TYR A 144 5.41 11.77 17.76
N ALA A 145 5.41 12.18 16.49
CA ALA A 145 5.85 11.35 15.37
C ALA A 145 7.26 11.77 14.90
N PRO A 146 8.33 11.03 15.27
CA PRO A 146 9.68 11.45 14.94
C PRO A 146 9.96 11.41 13.44
N PRO A 147 10.57 12.47 12.87
CA PRO A 147 11.06 12.42 11.52
C PRO A 147 12.12 11.32 11.39
N ASN A 148 11.98 10.46 10.39
CA ASN A 148 12.90 9.35 10.10
C ASN A 148 13.04 8.30 11.22
N GLY A 149 12.09 8.20 12.15
CA GLY A 149 12.14 7.17 13.19
C GLY A 149 13.26 7.36 14.22
N ARG A 150 13.76 8.59 14.40
CA ARG A 150 14.80 8.91 15.38
C ARG A 150 14.44 10.11 16.25
N VAL A 151 14.67 9.97 17.55
CA VAL A 151 14.64 11.06 18.54
C VAL A 151 15.96 11.09 19.25
N GLU A 152 16.51 12.27 19.43
CA GLU A 152 17.64 12.51 20.31
C GLU A 152 17.45 13.91 20.89
N VAL A 153 17.12 13.98 22.18
CA VAL A 153 16.81 15.24 22.84
C VAL A 153 18.11 15.85 23.36
N LYS A 154 18.35 17.12 23.01
CA LYS A 154 19.43 17.93 23.58
C LYS A 154 18.81 18.95 24.53
N CYS A 155 19.21 18.89 25.79
CA CYS A 155 18.72 19.79 26.84
C CYS A 155 19.85 20.70 27.35
N GLU A 156 19.51 21.96 27.57
CA GLU A 156 20.35 22.98 28.20
C GLU A 156 19.58 23.62 29.35
N LYS A 157 20.29 24.17 30.35
CA LYS A 157 19.66 24.88 31.47
C LYS A 157 19.51 26.34 31.11
N GLU A 158 18.30 26.86 31.16
CA GLU A 158 18.01 28.29 30.98
C GLU A 158 17.67 28.91 32.34
N THR A 159 18.25 30.07 32.62
CA THR A 159 17.99 30.80 33.86
C THR A 159 17.00 31.91 33.59
N LEU A 160 15.83 31.85 34.24
CA LEU A 160 14.77 32.84 34.12
C LEU A 160 14.70 33.68 35.41
N GLN A 161 14.48 34.97 35.27
CA GLN A 161 14.19 35.86 36.38
C GLN A 161 12.69 36.12 36.45
N ILE A 162 12.02 35.53 37.43
CA ILE A 162 10.61 35.78 37.69
C ILE A 162 10.49 36.85 38.76
N THR A 163 9.90 37.99 38.41
CA THR A 163 9.55 39.03 39.39
C THR A 163 8.15 38.76 39.89
N ASN A 164 7.99 38.60 41.21
CA ASN A 164 6.66 38.48 41.82
C ASN A 164 5.90 39.81 41.61
N PRO A 165 4.75 39.80 40.91
CA PRO A 165 4.02 41.02 40.57
C PRO A 165 3.48 41.77 41.80
N THR A 166 3.36 41.08 42.95
CA THR A 166 2.80 41.64 44.18
C THR A 166 3.87 42.12 45.16
N THR A 167 5.03 41.46 45.22
CA THR A 167 6.10 41.82 46.18
C THR A 167 7.30 42.50 45.54
N GLY A 168 7.41 42.53 44.21
CA GLY A 168 8.55 43.10 43.48
C GLY A 168 9.85 42.28 43.63
N GLU A 169 9.83 41.19 44.38
CA GLU A 169 10.98 40.32 44.60
C GLU A 169 11.27 39.51 43.33
N THR A 170 12.51 39.62 42.82
CA THR A 170 12.96 38.84 41.66
C THR A 170 13.61 37.56 42.14
N ARG A 171 13.08 36.42 41.68
CA ARG A 171 13.65 35.10 41.93
C ARG A 171 14.26 34.54 40.66
N THR A 172 15.46 34.00 40.80
CA THR A 172 16.15 33.29 39.73
C THR A 172 15.74 31.83 39.79
N ILE A 173 15.08 31.35 38.75
CA ILE A 173 14.73 29.93 38.57
C ILE A 173 15.50 29.37 37.39
N THR A 174 15.90 28.11 37.48
CA THR A 174 16.56 27.40 36.38
C THR A 174 15.60 26.37 35.81
N VAL A 175 15.34 26.43 34.51
CA VAL A 175 14.42 25.53 33.81
C VAL A 175 15.13 24.76 32.71
N PRO A 176 14.73 23.51 32.43
CA PRO A 176 15.21 22.76 31.27
C PRO A 176 14.68 23.40 29.98
N LYS A 177 15.56 23.63 29.01
CA LYS A 177 15.20 23.97 27.64
C LYS A 177 15.72 22.88 26.71
N CYS A 178 14.81 22.12 26.11
CA CYS A 178 15.16 20.96 25.32
C CYS A 178 14.72 21.12 23.87
N PHE A 179 15.46 20.52 22.96
CA PHE A 179 15.17 20.48 21.53
C PHE A 179 15.46 19.10 20.98
N THR A 180 14.84 18.77 19.85
CA THR A 180 15.30 17.59 19.11
C THR A 180 16.61 17.94 18.41
N HIS A 181 17.57 17.01 18.38
CA HIS A 181 18.82 17.22 17.67
C HIS A 181 18.62 17.41 16.15
N GLN A 182 17.52 16.89 15.61
CA GLN A 182 17.18 17.02 14.19
C GLN A 182 16.57 18.37 13.85
N ASP A 183 15.79 18.97 14.75
CA ASP A 183 15.23 20.31 14.61
C ASP A 183 15.50 21.12 15.88
N PRO A 184 16.60 21.90 15.90
CA PRO A 184 16.96 22.74 17.03
C PRO A 184 16.08 23.99 17.16
N THR A 185 15.15 24.23 16.23
CA THR A 185 14.24 25.38 16.26
C THR A 185 12.92 25.06 16.95
N GLN A 186 12.57 23.78 17.03
CA GLN A 186 11.35 23.33 17.67
C GLN A 186 11.63 22.85 19.11
N PRO A 187 11.13 23.55 20.14
CA PRO A 187 11.30 23.12 21.53
C PRO A 187 10.64 21.74 21.73
N TYR A 188 11.37 20.86 22.41
CA TYR A 188 10.91 19.55 22.82
C TYR A 188 10.38 19.63 24.25
N ASP A 189 9.07 19.51 24.38
CA ASP A 189 8.39 19.60 25.67
C ASP A 189 8.63 18.32 26.49
N LEU A 190 9.27 18.46 27.65
CA LEU A 190 9.58 17.33 28.52
C LEU A 190 8.35 16.81 29.28
N ASP A 191 7.32 17.64 29.46
CA ASP A 191 6.15 17.29 30.27
C ASP A 191 5.14 16.44 29.50
N THR A 192 5.11 16.58 28.17
CA THR A 192 4.15 15.89 27.30
C THR A 192 4.77 14.71 26.52
N ASN A 193 6.10 14.66 26.42
CA ASN A 193 6.79 13.62 25.67
C ASN A 193 7.34 12.50 26.55
N VAL A 194 7.53 11.32 25.95
CA VAL A 194 8.06 10.14 26.64
C VAL A 194 9.55 9.92 26.38
N MET A 195 10.06 10.28 25.20
CA MET A 195 11.33 9.72 24.71
C MET A 195 12.49 10.71 24.80
N TYR A 196 13.53 10.37 25.55
CA TYR A 196 14.82 11.06 25.52
C TYR A 196 15.64 10.69 24.28
N LYS A 197 15.62 9.40 23.94
CA LYS A 197 16.28 8.86 22.75
C LYS A 197 15.41 7.78 22.14
N PHE A 198 15.30 7.76 20.82
CA PHE A 198 14.59 6.73 20.07
C PHE A 198 15.31 6.47 18.77
N ASN A 199 15.44 5.21 18.38
CA ASN A 199 15.99 4.82 17.10
C ASN A 199 15.29 3.55 16.61
N SER A 200 14.82 3.55 15.38
CA SER A 200 14.25 2.37 14.75
C SER A 200 14.82 2.11 13.37
N LEU A 201 14.77 0.85 12.95
CA LEU A 201 15.02 0.44 11.58
C LEU A 201 13.66 0.32 10.89
N PRO A 202 13.31 1.20 9.92
CA PRO A 202 12.03 1.13 9.25
C PRO A 202 11.89 -0.14 8.41
N ALA A 203 10.66 -0.46 8.01
CA ALA A 203 10.39 -1.56 7.10
C ALA A 203 11.14 -1.39 5.77
N LEU A 204 11.61 -2.50 5.21
CA LEU A 204 12.38 -2.52 3.97
C LEU A 204 11.45 -2.40 2.75
N ASN A 205 11.82 -1.51 1.84
CA ASN A 205 11.21 -1.40 0.50
C ASN A 205 11.60 -2.61 -0.36
N GLY A 206 10.76 -2.95 -1.34
CA GLY A 206 11.02 -4.07 -2.28
C GLY A 206 11.11 -5.45 -1.62
N SER A 207 10.40 -5.63 -0.50
CA SER A 207 10.38 -6.86 0.30
C SER A 207 8.94 -7.40 0.39
N VAL A 208 8.64 -8.24 1.38
CA VAL A 208 7.28 -8.71 1.70
C VAL A 208 6.73 -8.00 2.93
N VAL A 209 5.42 -8.04 3.14
CA VAL A 209 4.78 -7.40 4.31
C VAL A 209 5.06 -8.11 5.64
N ALA A 210 5.58 -9.34 5.63
CA ALA A 210 6.03 -10.06 6.82
C ALA A 210 7.44 -9.62 7.21
N GLN A 211 7.54 -8.65 8.14
CA GLN A 211 8.82 -8.07 8.56
C GLN A 211 8.87 -7.80 10.07
N ASP A 212 10.10 -7.79 10.57
CA ASP A 212 10.45 -7.45 11.95
C ASP A 212 11.09 -6.05 11.99
N ILE A 213 10.48 -5.13 12.73
CA ILE A 213 10.87 -3.74 12.90
C ILE A 213 11.58 -3.57 14.24
N SER A 214 12.90 -3.47 14.20
CA SER A 214 13.72 -3.30 15.41
C SER A 214 13.73 -1.85 15.88
N PHE A 215 13.69 -1.66 17.19
CA PHE A 215 13.78 -0.34 17.81
C PHE A 215 14.50 -0.39 19.15
N GLN A 216 15.05 0.75 19.54
CA GLN A 216 15.64 1.00 20.85
C GLN A 216 15.25 2.40 21.30
N ALA A 217 14.97 2.55 22.59
CA ALA A 217 14.58 3.82 23.15
C ALA A 217 15.04 3.96 24.60
N THR A 218 15.18 5.22 25.01
CA THR A 218 15.40 5.64 26.39
C THR A 218 14.34 6.68 26.69
N THR A 219 13.57 6.48 27.76
CA THR A 219 12.55 7.44 28.17
C THR A 219 13.13 8.63 28.90
N LEU A 220 12.35 9.70 29.01
CA LEU A 220 12.55 10.77 29.96
C LEU A 220 12.33 10.27 31.41
N PRO A 221 12.85 11.00 32.41
CA PRO A 221 12.58 10.73 33.82
C PRO A 221 11.07 10.71 34.13
N GLY A 222 10.68 9.95 35.15
CA GLY A 222 9.30 9.90 35.66
C GLY A 222 8.38 8.87 34.99
N TRP A 223 8.73 8.37 33.80
CA TRP A 223 7.92 7.39 33.07
C TRP A 223 8.05 5.95 33.58
N THR A 224 9.11 5.64 34.33
CA THR A 224 9.42 4.30 34.81
C THR A 224 8.26 3.65 35.58
N ASN A 225 7.57 4.40 36.46
CA ASN A 225 6.43 3.89 37.22
C ASN A 225 5.25 3.47 36.34
N GLN A 226 4.93 4.28 35.33
CA GLN A 226 3.87 3.94 34.38
C GLN A 226 4.22 2.70 33.55
N LEU A 227 5.47 2.58 33.10
CA LEU A 227 5.94 1.41 32.36
C LEU A 227 5.93 0.14 33.22
N ARG A 228 6.28 0.25 34.51
CA ARG A 228 6.13 -0.85 35.48
C ARG A 228 4.67 -1.26 35.62
N THR A 229 3.74 -0.32 35.69
CA THR A 229 2.30 -0.65 35.74
C THR A 229 1.85 -1.40 34.49
N PHE A 230 2.30 -1.00 33.31
CA PHE A 230 1.99 -1.74 32.07
C PHE A 230 2.56 -3.16 32.08
N LEU A 231 3.81 -3.35 32.51
CA LEU A 231 4.41 -4.69 32.61
C LEU A 231 3.95 -5.48 33.85
N ALA A 232 3.28 -4.86 34.82
CA ALA A 232 2.65 -5.60 35.91
C ALA A 232 1.30 -6.20 35.47
N THR A 233 0.64 -5.58 34.49
CA THR A 233 -0.74 -5.90 34.09
C THR A 233 -0.85 -6.54 32.70
N GLY A 234 0.17 -6.40 31.85
CA GLY A 234 0.11 -6.80 30.45
C GLY A 234 -0.64 -5.81 29.56
N ALA A 235 -0.86 -4.58 30.04
CA ALA A 235 -1.61 -3.55 29.31
C ALA A 235 -0.96 -3.16 27.98
N GLN A 236 -1.76 -2.56 27.09
CA GLN A 236 -1.32 -2.03 25.80
C GLN A 236 -0.57 -0.70 25.99
N TRP A 237 0.45 -0.48 25.15
CA TRP A 237 1.31 0.69 25.19
C TRP A 237 0.95 1.74 24.13
N ASP A 238 -0.26 1.70 23.57
CA ASP A 238 -0.65 2.54 22.43
C ASP A 238 -0.46 4.05 22.70
N ASN A 239 -0.59 4.48 23.95
CA ASN A 239 -0.37 5.86 24.39
C ASN A 239 1.11 6.23 24.62
N VAL A 240 2.02 5.25 24.63
CA VAL A 240 3.46 5.46 24.83
C VAL A 240 4.24 5.19 23.55
N LEU A 241 4.00 4.05 22.92
CA LEU A 241 4.71 3.59 21.73
C LEU A 241 3.77 2.77 20.86
N SER A 242 3.46 3.29 19.68
CA SER A 242 2.84 2.53 18.59
C SER A 242 3.58 2.81 17.28
N ALA A 243 3.39 1.94 16.30
CA ALA A 243 3.88 2.16 14.95
C ALA A 243 2.82 1.81 13.91
N LYS A 244 2.88 2.47 12.77
CA LYS A 244 2.07 2.17 11.60
C LYS A 244 2.98 2.00 10.40
N ILE A 245 2.75 0.95 9.62
CA ILE A 245 3.39 0.78 8.32
C ILE A 245 2.33 0.94 7.25
N ASP A 246 2.55 1.88 6.34
CA ASP A 246 1.75 2.03 5.12
C ASP A 246 2.49 1.29 3.99
N TRP A 247 1.90 0.20 3.48
CA TRP A 247 2.45 -0.64 2.41
C TRP A 247 1.90 -0.23 1.05
N GLU A 248 2.78 -0.11 0.06
CA GLU A 248 2.42 0.05 -1.35
C GLU A 248 2.67 -1.27 -2.10
N ILE A 249 1.60 -1.95 -2.47
CA ILE A 249 1.62 -3.25 -3.15
C ILE A 249 1.21 -3.02 -4.59
N LYS A 250 2.04 -3.47 -5.55
CA LYS A 250 1.63 -3.50 -6.95
C LYS A 250 0.65 -4.62 -7.16
N THR A 251 -0.60 -4.26 -7.39
CA THR A 251 -1.64 -5.19 -7.79
C THR A 251 -1.82 -5.18 -9.29
N SER A 252 -2.29 -6.29 -9.87
CA SER A 252 -2.79 -6.32 -11.24
C SER A 252 -4.31 -6.42 -11.25
N GLU A 253 -4.88 -5.97 -12.35
CA GLU A 253 -6.30 -6.10 -12.65
C GLU A 253 -6.47 -7.12 -13.78
N LEU A 254 -7.59 -7.84 -13.82
CA LEU A 254 -7.86 -8.79 -14.91
C LEU A 254 -7.85 -8.08 -16.25
N THR A 255 -7.42 -8.79 -17.30
CA THR A 255 -7.66 -8.40 -18.68
C THR A 255 -9.16 -8.19 -18.85
N ARG A 256 -9.56 -6.93 -19.05
CA ARG A 256 -10.96 -6.55 -19.20
C ARG A 256 -11.37 -6.74 -20.65
N GLN A 257 -12.64 -7.06 -20.84
CA GLN A 257 -13.25 -7.15 -22.15
C GLN A 257 -14.25 -6.01 -22.31
N ALA A 258 -14.12 -5.29 -23.42
CA ALA A 258 -15.16 -4.43 -23.93
C ALA A 258 -15.68 -5.03 -25.24
N ARG A 259 -16.95 -4.83 -25.55
CA ARG A 259 -17.50 -5.13 -26.87
C ARG A 259 -18.11 -3.89 -27.49
N PHE A 260 -17.97 -3.77 -28.80
CA PHE A 260 -18.52 -2.70 -29.60
C PHE A 260 -19.53 -3.31 -30.53
N HIS A 261 -20.75 -2.80 -30.50
CA HIS A 261 -21.73 -3.05 -31.54
C HIS A 261 -21.59 -1.93 -32.56
N ILE A 262 -21.40 -2.29 -33.82
CA ILE A 262 -21.18 -1.36 -34.91
C ILE A 262 -22.36 -1.46 -35.87
N ASN A 263 -23.08 -0.36 -36.02
CA ASN A 263 -23.99 -0.13 -37.13
C ASN A 263 -23.21 0.65 -38.20
N TRP A 264 -22.75 -0.06 -39.22
CA TRP A 264 -21.90 0.52 -40.26
C TRP A 264 -22.58 1.66 -41.02
N LYS A 265 -23.90 1.58 -41.25
CA LYS A 265 -24.65 2.62 -41.94
C LYS A 265 -24.63 3.93 -41.15
N SER A 266 -25.08 3.88 -39.90
CA SER A 266 -25.07 5.07 -39.02
C SER A 266 -23.64 5.59 -38.80
N LEU A 267 -22.65 4.69 -38.68
CA LEU A 267 -21.25 5.09 -38.50
C LEU A 267 -20.69 5.84 -39.72
N PHE A 268 -20.97 5.36 -40.94
CA PHE A 268 -20.57 6.05 -42.18
C PHE A 268 -21.32 7.37 -42.38
N GLU A 269 -22.59 7.45 -42.02
CA GLU A 269 -23.36 8.71 -42.04
C GLU A 269 -22.72 9.76 -41.11
N GLN A 270 -22.37 9.37 -39.88
CA GLN A 270 -21.68 10.25 -38.93
C GLN A 270 -20.28 10.66 -39.42
N ALA A 271 -19.49 9.70 -39.92
CA ALA A 271 -18.16 9.98 -40.45
C ALA A 271 -18.21 10.89 -41.69
N SER A 272 -19.20 10.71 -42.57
CA SER A 272 -19.42 11.54 -43.74
C SER A 272 -19.85 12.96 -43.35
N ALA A 273 -20.77 13.11 -42.39
CA ALA A 273 -21.18 14.41 -41.88
C ALA A 273 -20.01 15.16 -41.22
N PHE A 274 -19.21 14.44 -40.43
CA PHE A 274 -18.00 14.98 -39.81
C PHE A 274 -16.98 15.42 -40.87
N ALA A 275 -16.63 14.54 -41.82
CA ALA A 275 -15.71 14.87 -42.89
C ALA A 275 -16.19 16.05 -43.73
N ALA A 276 -17.50 16.14 -44.05
CA ALA A 276 -18.06 17.26 -44.80
C ALA A 276 -17.87 18.61 -44.08
N PHE A 277 -18.01 18.64 -42.75
CA PHE A 277 -17.73 19.83 -41.94
C PHE A 277 -16.26 20.27 -42.03
N HIS A 278 -15.35 19.30 -42.16
CA HIS A 278 -13.91 19.51 -42.32
C HIS A 278 -13.46 19.49 -43.80
N LEU A 279 -14.32 19.90 -44.74
CA LEU A 279 -14.01 20.00 -46.18
C LEU A 279 -13.42 18.69 -46.78
N SER A 280 -13.88 17.54 -46.26
CA SER A 280 -13.44 16.19 -46.61
C SER A 280 -11.96 15.89 -46.32
N SER A 281 -11.32 16.67 -45.46
CA SER A 281 -9.90 16.58 -45.12
C SER A 281 -9.69 16.87 -43.63
N CYS A 282 -9.61 15.84 -42.81
CA CYS A 282 -9.43 15.97 -41.36
C CYS A 282 -7.94 15.84 -40.96
N VAL A 283 -7.49 16.58 -39.95
CA VAL A 283 -6.19 16.36 -39.32
C VAL A 283 -6.29 15.36 -38.15
N ASP A 284 -5.17 14.81 -37.69
CA ASP A 284 -5.12 13.76 -36.65
C ASP A 284 -5.92 14.10 -35.37
N ILE A 285 -5.81 15.34 -34.89
CA ILE A 285 -6.53 15.79 -33.68
C ILE A 285 -8.05 15.79 -33.88
N GLU A 286 -8.54 16.07 -35.10
CA GLU A 286 -9.96 16.07 -35.45
C GLU A 286 -10.49 14.64 -35.54
N VAL A 287 -9.72 13.73 -36.14
CA VAL A 287 -10.06 12.29 -36.19
C VAL A 287 -10.13 11.70 -34.79
N ARG A 288 -9.17 12.04 -33.91
CA ARG A 288 -9.22 11.62 -32.50
C ARG A 288 -10.45 12.16 -31.78
N ALA A 289 -10.81 13.42 -32.00
CA ALA A 289 -12.01 14.03 -31.41
C ALA A 289 -13.29 13.36 -31.92
N PHE A 290 -13.36 12.96 -33.19
CA PHE A 290 -14.46 12.18 -33.76
C PHE A 290 -14.64 10.86 -33.00
N PHE A 291 -13.58 10.08 -32.82
CA PHE A 291 -13.65 8.81 -32.08
C PHE A 291 -13.99 9.01 -30.59
N GLN A 292 -13.48 10.06 -29.95
CA GLN A 292 -13.85 10.41 -28.57
C GLN A 292 -15.35 10.72 -28.43
N ARG A 293 -15.97 11.33 -29.45
CA ARG A 293 -17.41 11.60 -29.46
C ARG A 293 -18.22 10.33 -29.70
N LEU A 294 -17.77 9.48 -30.62
CA LEU A 294 -18.43 8.22 -30.95
C LEU A 294 -18.57 7.30 -29.73
N VAL A 295 -17.52 7.21 -28.90
CA VAL A 295 -17.52 6.30 -27.74
C VAL A 295 -18.48 6.71 -26.62
N GLN A 296 -19.01 7.94 -26.64
CA GLN A 296 -19.97 8.44 -25.65
C GLN A 296 -21.42 8.11 -26.03
N CYS A 297 -21.65 7.51 -27.20
CA CYS A 297 -22.99 7.23 -27.68
C CYS A 297 -23.67 6.12 -26.87
N SER A 298 -24.94 6.33 -26.54
CA SER A 298 -25.78 5.38 -25.79
C SER A 298 -26.34 4.27 -26.68
N ALA A 299 -26.47 4.50 -27.99
CA ALA A 299 -27.06 3.55 -28.94
C ALA A 299 -26.35 3.56 -30.30
N GLU A 300 -26.13 2.36 -30.86
CA GLU A 300 -25.47 2.16 -32.16
C GLU A 300 -26.25 2.78 -33.32
N ASN A 301 -27.58 2.93 -33.18
CA ASN A 301 -28.42 3.54 -34.21
C ASN A 301 -28.30 5.08 -34.27
N GLU A 302 -27.84 5.72 -33.19
CA GLU A 302 -27.69 7.19 -33.14
C GLU A 302 -26.33 7.63 -33.68
N CYS A 303 -25.25 7.01 -33.23
CA CYS A 303 -23.89 7.42 -33.61
C CYS A 303 -23.08 6.33 -34.33
N GLY A 304 -23.66 5.17 -34.63
CA GLY A 304 -22.97 4.08 -35.33
C GLY A 304 -22.22 3.10 -34.44
N ILE A 305 -21.92 3.45 -33.19
CA ILE A 305 -21.30 2.53 -32.23
C ILE A 305 -22.02 2.54 -30.88
N ARG A 306 -22.03 1.37 -30.21
CA ARG A 306 -22.40 1.23 -28.80
C ARG A 306 -21.36 0.39 -28.09
N ILE A 307 -20.86 0.89 -26.97
CA ILE A 307 -19.83 0.23 -26.17
C ILE A 307 -20.48 -0.40 -24.95
N GLU A 308 -20.15 -1.67 -24.72
CA GLU A 308 -20.51 -2.34 -23.48
C GLU A 308 -19.25 -2.89 -22.82
N TYR A 309 -19.11 -2.60 -21.53
CA TYR A 309 -18.05 -3.03 -20.65
C TYR A 309 -18.54 -4.22 -19.83
N LEU A 310 -17.72 -5.26 -19.74
CA LEU A 310 -17.99 -6.37 -18.82
C LEU A 310 -17.86 -5.86 -17.38
N GLN A 311 -18.96 -5.93 -16.63
CA GLN A 311 -19.07 -5.50 -15.24
C GLN A 311 -18.62 -6.63 -14.29
N SER A 312 -18.38 -6.29 -13.02
CA SER A 312 -17.90 -7.25 -11.99
C SER A 312 -18.85 -8.41 -11.71
N ASN A 313 -20.15 -8.22 -11.97
CA ASN A 313 -21.19 -9.25 -11.87
C ASN A 313 -21.29 -10.15 -13.12
N GLY A 314 -20.40 -9.97 -14.11
CA GLY A 314 -20.41 -10.71 -15.37
C GLY A 314 -21.41 -10.21 -16.41
N THR A 315 -22.15 -9.11 -16.15
CA THR A 315 -23.08 -8.53 -17.12
C THR A 315 -22.40 -7.44 -17.96
N TRP A 316 -22.90 -7.19 -19.16
CA TRP A 316 -22.40 -6.12 -20.05
C TRP A 316 -23.18 -4.83 -19.80
N GLY A 317 -22.50 -3.69 -19.63
CA GLY A 317 -23.14 -2.39 -19.35
C GLY A 317 -22.40 -1.19 -19.95
N PRO A 318 -23.04 -0.03 -20.11
CA PRO A 318 -22.51 1.11 -20.87
C PRO A 318 -21.45 1.93 -20.10
N THR A 319 -21.35 1.75 -18.78
CA THR A 319 -20.49 2.58 -17.94
C THR A 319 -19.07 2.03 -17.86
N ALA A 320 -18.10 2.85 -18.24
CA ALA A 320 -16.69 2.55 -18.05
C ALA A 320 -16.36 2.50 -16.54
N PRO A 321 -15.56 1.53 -16.06
CA PRO A 321 -15.26 1.42 -14.63
C PRO A 321 -14.39 2.57 -14.08
N ASN A 322 -13.62 3.25 -14.93
CA ASN A 322 -12.83 4.46 -14.62
C ASN A 322 -12.38 5.16 -15.92
N ASP A 323 -11.80 6.35 -15.79
CA ASP A 323 -11.36 7.19 -16.93
C ASP A 323 -10.24 6.54 -17.76
N ALA A 324 -9.30 5.85 -17.11
CA ALA A 324 -8.23 5.16 -17.81
C ALA A 324 -8.76 4.04 -18.72
N ASN A 325 -9.78 3.31 -18.27
CA ASN A 325 -10.47 2.30 -19.06
C ASN A 325 -11.20 2.90 -20.25
N PHE A 326 -11.86 4.05 -20.06
CA PHE A 326 -12.50 4.79 -21.14
C PHE A 326 -11.48 5.19 -22.22
N ILE A 327 -10.33 5.76 -21.83
CA ILE A 327 -9.26 6.17 -22.74
C ILE A 327 -8.67 4.97 -23.52
N ASN A 328 -8.41 3.85 -22.84
CA ASN A 328 -7.89 2.64 -23.49
C ASN A 328 -8.86 2.10 -24.54
N VAL A 329 -10.16 2.13 -24.22
CA VAL A 329 -11.20 1.73 -25.15
C VAL A 329 -11.32 2.69 -26.33
N VAL A 330 -11.23 4.01 -26.12
CA VAL A 330 -11.17 5.01 -27.21
C VAL A 330 -10.02 4.70 -28.17
N ASN A 331 -8.83 4.45 -27.64
CA ASN A 331 -7.66 4.16 -28.46
C ASN A 331 -7.82 2.86 -29.26
N ALA A 332 -8.45 1.84 -28.67
CA ALA A 332 -8.73 0.58 -29.35
C ALA A 332 -9.80 0.73 -30.46
N VAL A 333 -10.85 1.50 -30.21
CA VAL A 333 -11.90 1.84 -31.19
C VAL A 333 -11.28 2.60 -32.36
N GLN A 334 -10.51 3.65 -32.06
CA GLN A 334 -9.80 4.42 -33.08
C GLN A 334 -8.90 3.50 -33.91
N LYS A 335 -8.02 2.72 -33.28
CA LYS A 335 -7.13 1.80 -34.00
C LYS A 335 -7.87 0.80 -34.89
N ARG A 336 -9.04 0.32 -34.47
CA ARG A 336 -9.84 -0.67 -35.22
C ARG A 336 -10.60 -0.06 -36.38
N LEU A 337 -11.19 1.13 -36.19
CA LEU A 337 -12.14 1.73 -37.13
C LEU A 337 -11.51 2.79 -38.03
N GLN A 338 -10.37 3.38 -37.65
CA GLN A 338 -9.72 4.44 -38.42
C GLN A 338 -9.43 3.99 -39.85
N ASP A 339 -8.85 2.81 -40.04
CA ASP A 339 -8.52 2.29 -41.38
C ASP A 339 -9.77 1.89 -42.18
N GLU A 340 -10.90 1.64 -41.51
CA GLU A 340 -12.16 1.31 -42.16
C GLU A 340 -12.90 2.56 -42.66
N LEU A 341 -12.76 3.67 -41.93
CA LEU A 341 -13.49 4.92 -42.16
C LEU A 341 -12.67 5.98 -42.90
N PHE A 342 -11.35 5.96 -42.77
CA PHE A 342 -10.46 7.01 -43.28
C PHE A 342 -9.27 6.43 -44.03
N ASN A 343 -8.82 7.15 -45.05
CA ASN A 343 -7.55 6.94 -45.72
C ASN A 343 -6.55 7.97 -45.17
N GLU A 344 -5.42 7.50 -44.62
CA GLU A 344 -4.32 8.39 -44.25
C GLU A 344 -3.54 8.82 -45.50
N VAL A 345 -3.62 10.10 -45.83
CA VAL A 345 -2.82 10.76 -46.87
C VAL A 345 -1.68 11.50 -46.19
N ARG A 346 -0.47 10.94 -46.27
CA ARG A 346 0.74 11.61 -45.77
C ARG A 346 1.15 12.68 -46.77
N LYS A 347 1.03 13.94 -46.37
CA LYS A 347 1.47 15.07 -47.20
C LYS A 347 2.94 15.36 -46.87
N TYR A 348 3.83 15.08 -47.82
CA TYR A 348 5.17 15.67 -47.80
C TYR A 348 5.01 17.12 -48.26
N THR A 349 5.26 18.09 -47.37
CA THR A 349 5.25 19.49 -47.78
C THR A 349 6.46 19.75 -48.67
N THR A 350 6.21 20.08 -49.93
CA THR A 350 7.24 20.57 -50.84
C THR A 350 7.63 21.98 -50.37
N PRO A 351 8.91 22.24 -50.05
CA PRO A 351 9.29 23.52 -49.47
C PRO A 351 9.33 24.60 -50.53
N VAL A 352 8.81 25.78 -50.20
CA VAL A 352 8.92 26.98 -51.03
C VAL A 352 10.39 27.47 -51.12
N ASN A 353 11.32 26.96 -50.28
CA ASN A 353 12.74 27.37 -50.22
C ASN A 353 13.74 26.21 -49.97
N GLY A 354 13.52 25.01 -50.51
CA GLY A 354 14.58 23.98 -50.60
C GLY A 354 14.97 23.22 -49.31
N GLN A 355 14.33 23.44 -48.16
CA GLN A 355 14.46 22.59 -46.97
C GLN A 355 13.21 21.73 -46.77
N VAL A 356 13.30 20.43 -47.04
CA VAL A 356 12.17 19.50 -46.83
C VAL A 356 11.86 19.46 -45.33
N SER A 357 10.68 19.93 -44.92
CA SER A 357 10.22 19.75 -43.54
C SER A 357 10.03 18.26 -43.28
N THR A 358 10.70 17.75 -42.23
CA THR A 358 10.53 16.36 -41.78
C THR A 358 9.30 16.17 -40.89
N GLN A 359 8.50 17.23 -40.65
CA GLN A 359 7.27 17.12 -39.89
C GLN A 359 6.17 16.48 -40.75
N THR A 360 5.85 15.23 -40.45
CA THR A 360 4.71 14.51 -41.03
C THR A 360 3.40 15.11 -40.51
N SER A 361 2.68 15.83 -41.36
CA SER A 361 1.24 16.10 -41.14
C SER A 361 0.43 15.05 -41.90
N SER A 362 -0.24 14.16 -41.18
CA SER A 362 -1.23 13.25 -41.76
C SER A 362 -2.55 13.98 -41.99
N ILE A 363 -3.09 13.84 -43.19
CA ILE A 363 -4.45 14.27 -43.53
C ILE A 363 -5.28 13.02 -43.76
N PHE A 364 -6.48 12.98 -43.22
CA PHE A 364 -7.40 11.85 -43.32
C PHE A 364 -8.58 12.23 -44.21
N THR A 365 -8.80 11.44 -45.27
CA THR A 365 -9.98 11.57 -46.14
C THR A 365 -10.93 10.39 -45.91
N LEU A 366 -12.23 10.58 -46.11
CA LEU A 366 -13.19 9.50 -45.91
C LEU A 366 -12.91 8.33 -46.88
N ARG A 367 -12.86 7.11 -46.35
CA ARG A 367 -12.74 5.89 -47.15
C ARG A 367 -14.14 5.37 -47.45
N ALA A 368 -14.41 5.06 -48.73
CA ALA A 368 -15.63 4.34 -49.08
C ALA A 368 -15.42 2.84 -48.84
N ASN A 369 -16.10 2.27 -47.84
CA ASN A 369 -16.13 0.82 -47.61
C ASN A 369 -17.49 0.25 -48.04
N TYR A 370 -17.64 0.06 -49.36
CA TYR A 370 -18.89 -0.42 -49.96
C TYR A 370 -19.29 -1.82 -49.49
N GLU A 371 -18.32 -2.68 -49.15
CA GLU A 371 -18.61 -4.02 -48.63
C GLU A 371 -19.39 -3.94 -47.31
N LYS A 372 -18.92 -3.11 -46.36
CA LYS A 372 -19.59 -2.91 -45.08
C LYS A 372 -20.94 -2.20 -45.22
N LEU A 373 -21.04 -1.27 -46.16
CA LEU A 373 -22.29 -0.55 -46.45
C LEU A 373 -23.35 -1.44 -47.12
N ILE A 374 -22.95 -2.32 -48.05
CA ILE A 374 -23.88 -3.18 -48.80
C ILE A 374 -24.36 -4.35 -47.95
N LEU A 375 -23.49 -4.90 -47.10
CA LEU A 375 -23.86 -6.07 -46.29
C LEU A 375 -24.83 -5.71 -45.15
N GLU A 376 -24.90 -4.45 -44.72
CA GLU A 376 -25.77 -3.92 -43.65
C GLU A 376 -25.77 -4.76 -42.35
N LYS A 377 -24.76 -5.61 -42.13
CA LYS A 377 -24.69 -6.46 -40.95
C LYS A 377 -24.10 -5.68 -39.79
N ASN A 378 -24.83 -5.63 -38.67
CA ASN A 378 -24.27 -5.17 -37.41
C ASN A 378 -23.12 -6.11 -37.00
N GLU A 379 -21.98 -5.51 -36.64
CA GLU A 379 -20.78 -6.25 -36.26
C GLU A 379 -20.57 -6.10 -34.75
N VAL A 380 -20.25 -7.22 -34.08
CA VAL A 380 -19.85 -7.20 -32.67
C VAL A 380 -18.36 -7.51 -32.59
N VAL A 381 -17.58 -6.54 -32.14
CA VAL A 381 -16.14 -6.67 -31.98
C VAL A 381 -15.79 -6.73 -30.50
N TYR A 382 -14.96 -7.68 -30.11
CA TYR A 382 -14.43 -7.78 -28.75
C TYR A 382 -13.03 -7.20 -28.69
N VAL A 383 -12.78 -6.34 -27.70
CA VAL A 383 -11.44 -5.86 -27.36
C VAL A 383 -11.10 -6.33 -25.97
N GLN A 384 -9.94 -6.97 -25.86
CA GLN A 384 -9.30 -7.28 -24.61
C GLN A 384 -8.26 -6.19 -24.32
N TYR A 385 -8.29 -5.62 -23.11
CA TYR A 385 -7.27 -4.69 -22.67
C TYR A 385 -6.88 -4.99 -21.23
N ASN A 386 -5.59 -4.91 -20.93
CA ASN A 386 -5.08 -5.02 -19.57
C ASN A 386 -4.83 -3.60 -19.05
N PRO A 387 -5.56 -3.13 -18.03
CA PRO A 387 -5.34 -1.80 -17.47
C PRO A 387 -3.98 -1.65 -16.78
N GLY A 388 -3.21 -2.73 -16.65
CA GLY A 388 -1.86 -2.72 -16.11
C GLY A 388 -1.84 -2.79 -14.59
N PRO A 389 -0.63 -2.73 -13.98
CA PRO A 389 -0.49 -2.74 -12.54
C PRO A 389 -1.03 -1.44 -11.92
N THR A 390 -1.77 -1.58 -10.83
CA THR A 390 -2.29 -0.52 -9.98
C THR A 390 -1.62 -0.58 -8.61
N ASP A 391 -1.45 0.57 -7.97
CA ASP A 391 -0.89 0.63 -6.62
C ASP A 391 -2.01 0.46 -5.58
N PHE A 392 -1.86 -0.54 -4.71
CA PHE A 392 -2.77 -0.82 -3.60
C PHE A 392 -2.11 -0.45 -2.27
N GLN A 393 -2.79 0.38 -1.48
CA GLN A 393 -2.30 0.86 -0.20
C GLN A 393 -2.92 0.04 0.94
N ALA A 394 -2.08 -0.50 1.82
CA ALA A 394 -2.52 -1.33 2.94
C ALA A 394 -1.79 -0.93 4.23
N PRO A 395 -2.49 -0.57 5.32
CA PRO A 395 -1.86 -0.24 6.58
C PRO A 395 -1.73 -1.47 7.52
N THR A 396 -0.63 -1.54 8.26
CA THR A 396 -0.44 -2.43 9.42
C THR A 396 -0.16 -1.59 10.67
N ALA A 397 -0.95 -1.76 11.72
CA ALA A 397 -0.70 -1.17 13.05
C ALA A 397 0.13 -2.13 13.90
N LEU A 398 1.11 -1.61 14.65
CA LEU A 398 1.99 -2.37 15.53
C LEU A 398 1.95 -1.77 16.93
N ASN A 399 1.82 -2.62 17.96
CA ASN A 399 1.83 -2.18 19.35
C ASN A 399 2.58 -3.12 20.29
N VAL A 400 2.87 -2.62 21.50
CA VAL A 400 3.39 -3.44 22.60
C VAL A 400 2.24 -3.77 23.55
N SER A 401 2.02 -5.04 23.81
CA SER A 401 0.95 -5.53 24.68
C SER A 401 1.27 -6.93 25.19
N CYS A 402 0.51 -7.41 26.19
CA CYS A 402 0.60 -8.80 26.67
C CYS A 402 1.97 -9.20 27.24
N LEU A 403 2.76 -8.23 27.71
CA LEU A 403 4.07 -8.45 28.32
C LEU A 403 4.02 -8.25 29.83
N LEU A 404 4.70 -9.12 30.57
CA LEU A 404 4.86 -9.03 32.02
C LEU A 404 6.34 -8.95 32.44
N GLY A 405 6.59 -8.46 33.65
CA GLY A 405 7.92 -8.48 34.27
C GLY A 405 8.82 -7.31 33.85
N GLY A 406 10.10 -7.57 33.61
CA GLY A 406 11.07 -6.48 33.41
C GLY A 406 11.50 -5.79 34.71
N PHE A 407 12.38 -4.80 34.62
CA PHE A 407 12.88 -4.05 35.79
C PHE A 407 13.45 -4.99 36.88
N GLU A 408 13.01 -4.89 38.14
CA GLU A 408 13.45 -5.77 39.26
C GLU A 408 12.80 -7.16 39.21
N GLN A 409 11.76 -7.35 38.41
CA GLN A 409 11.09 -8.64 38.24
C GLN A 409 11.83 -9.55 37.26
N GLY A 410 13.00 -9.12 36.78
CA GLY A 410 13.87 -9.89 35.90
C GLY A 410 13.49 -9.70 34.43
N ARG A 411 13.48 -10.80 33.67
CA ARG A 411 13.26 -10.77 32.22
C ARG A 411 11.79 -10.49 31.90
N VAL A 412 11.54 -9.76 30.81
CA VAL A 412 10.18 -9.61 30.26
C VAL A 412 9.68 -10.96 29.70
N THR A 413 8.44 -11.33 30.01
CA THR A 413 7.76 -12.56 29.58
C THR A 413 6.40 -12.25 28.96
N TRP A 414 5.79 -13.21 28.27
CA TRP A 414 4.40 -13.09 27.81
C TRP A 414 3.41 -13.38 28.95
N ASN A 415 2.28 -12.66 28.97
CA ASN A 415 1.17 -12.93 29.88
C ASN A 415 0.40 -14.19 29.46
N MET A 416 0.94 -15.37 29.74
CA MET A 416 0.30 -16.64 29.38
C MET A 416 -0.95 -16.98 30.23
N ASN A 417 -1.24 -16.20 31.28
CA ASN A 417 -2.46 -16.39 32.08
C ASN A 417 -3.69 -15.77 31.39
N ASP A 418 -3.50 -14.74 30.59
CA ASP A 418 -4.55 -14.09 29.82
C ASP A 418 -4.89 -14.88 28.53
N PRO A 419 -6.15 -15.28 28.31
CA PRO A 419 -6.56 -16.02 27.12
C PRO A 419 -6.32 -15.27 25.80
N GLY A 420 -6.49 -13.95 25.77
CA GLY A 420 -6.24 -13.13 24.60
C GLY A 420 -4.75 -13.09 24.26
N CYS A 421 -3.89 -12.99 25.26
CA CYS A 421 -2.44 -13.04 25.07
C CYS A 421 -1.95 -14.42 24.60
N ARG A 422 -2.55 -15.51 25.09
CA ARG A 422 -2.28 -16.87 24.57
C ARG A 422 -2.69 -17.02 23.12
N ALA A 423 -3.87 -16.49 22.76
CA ALA A 423 -4.36 -16.52 21.39
C ALA A 423 -3.39 -15.78 20.43
N LEU A 424 -2.84 -14.63 20.82
CA LEU A 424 -1.85 -13.90 20.01
C LEU A 424 -0.61 -14.74 19.70
N VAL A 425 -0.11 -15.53 20.64
CA VAL A 425 1.04 -16.42 20.41
C VAL A 425 0.65 -17.79 19.81
N GLY A 426 -0.64 -18.00 19.55
CA GLY A 426 -1.17 -19.20 18.87
C GLY A 426 -1.37 -20.41 19.78
N GLN A 427 -1.68 -20.21 21.08
CA GLN A 427 -1.90 -21.27 22.07
C GLN A 427 -3.31 -21.31 22.66
#